data_AF-A0AA43EFB8-F1
#
_entry.id   AF-A0AA43EFB8-F1
#
_cell.length_a   1.000
_cell.length_b   1.000
_cell.length_c   1.000
_cell.angle_alpha   90.00
_cell.angle_beta   90.00
_cell.angle_gamma   90.00
#
_symmetry.space_group_name_H-M   'P 1'
#
loop_
_entity.id
_entity.type
_entity.pdbx_description
1 polymer ?
#
loop_
_entity_poly.entity_id
_entity_poly.type
_entity_poly.pdbx_seq_one_letter_code
_entity_poly.pdbx_strand_id
1 'polypeptide(L)'
;NSYENYEITVYNKAGGIDKVIKREYKHTARPDNEKKFMETVMGYWAQRIPNCKVTIADMNKDIDTIYVRDDGSIWVLSGTGARNLPKGTLGVFDVFNPEGQFVKTVTLQGRGDPIKDLYVFEKDRLYVVTSFVTAAMSAQGVTGLETEEEPEPMAVICYKLEGDAIAAR
;
A
#
# COMPACT_ATOMS: atom_id res chain seq x y z
N ASN A 1 -11.61 -0.43 4.10
CA ASN A 1 -10.39 -0.17 4.90
C ASN A 1 -10.72 0.84 5.97
N SER A 2 -10.66 0.40 7.23
CA SER A 2 -10.82 1.28 8.39
C SER A 2 -9.52 2.05 8.64
N TYR A 3 -9.62 3.31 9.06
CA TYR A 3 -8.50 4.09 9.60
C TYR A 3 -8.32 3.86 11.11
N GLU A 4 -9.18 3.03 11.68
CA GLU A 4 -9.32 2.85 13.12
C GLU A 4 -9.04 1.42 13.56
N ASN A 5 -8.89 0.47 12.63
CA ASN A 5 -8.66 -0.94 12.93
C ASN A 5 -7.89 -1.66 11.81
N TYR A 6 -6.95 -2.52 12.21
CA TYR A 6 -6.36 -3.52 11.34
C TYR A 6 -7.35 -4.68 11.18
N GLU A 7 -8.19 -4.57 10.15
CA GLU A 7 -9.24 -5.55 9.86
C GLU A 7 -9.37 -5.79 8.36
N ILE A 8 -9.43 -7.07 7.99
CA ILE A 8 -9.72 -7.53 6.63
C ILE A 8 -11.00 -8.36 6.70
N THR A 9 -12.06 -7.84 6.09
CA THR A 9 -13.30 -8.61 5.91
C THR A 9 -13.29 -9.27 4.55
N VAL A 10 -13.42 -10.59 4.53
CA VAL A 10 -13.51 -11.40 3.30
C VAL A 10 -14.98 -11.77 3.10
N TYR A 11 -15.48 -11.51 1.90
CA TYR A 11 -16.85 -11.82 1.51
C TYR A 11 -16.88 -13.01 0.57
N ASN A 12 -17.87 -13.87 0.74
CA ASN A 12 -18.13 -14.97 -0.18
C ASN A 12 -18.85 -14.47 -1.46
N LYS A 13 -19.02 -15.36 -2.44
CA LYS A 13 -19.68 -15.03 -3.72
C LYS A 13 -21.14 -14.58 -3.58
N ALA A 14 -21.80 -14.92 -2.47
CA ALA A 14 -23.16 -14.48 -2.17
C ALA A 14 -23.21 -13.12 -1.44
N GLY A 15 -22.06 -12.48 -1.20
CA GLY A 15 -21.95 -11.22 -0.48
C GLY A 15 -22.03 -11.34 1.05
N GLY A 16 -22.11 -12.57 1.59
CA GLY A 16 -22.02 -12.80 3.02
C GLY A 16 -20.57 -12.72 3.51
N ILE A 17 -20.38 -12.39 4.79
CA ILE A 17 -19.06 -12.42 5.42
C ILE A 17 -18.64 -13.89 5.56
N ASP A 18 -17.49 -14.24 4.97
CA ASP A 18 -16.87 -15.55 5.09
C ASP A 18 -15.94 -15.60 6.30
N LYS A 19 -15.09 -14.57 6.44
CA LYS A 19 -14.14 -14.43 7.56
C LYS A 19 -13.77 -12.98 7.81
N VAL A 20 -13.31 -12.72 9.04
CA VAL A 20 -12.74 -11.44 9.46
C VAL A 20 -11.37 -11.69 10.07
N ILE A 21 -10.33 -11.13 9.47
CA ILE A 21 -8.95 -11.24 9.94
C ILE A 21 -8.61 -9.96 10.72
N LYS A 22 -8.11 -10.11 11.94
CA LYS A 22 -7.76 -9.01 12.84
C LYS A 22 -6.38 -9.21 13.43
N ARG A 23 -5.72 -8.11 13.77
CA ARG A 23 -4.46 -8.11 14.52
C ARG A 23 -4.39 -6.89 15.40
N GLU A 24 -3.78 -7.02 16.58
CA GLU A 24 -3.43 -5.83 17.37
C GLU A 24 -2.43 -4.99 16.59
N TYR A 25 -2.74 -3.71 16.43
CA TYR A 25 -1.95 -2.82 15.63
C TYR A 25 -1.92 -1.43 16.24
N LYS A 26 -0.74 -0.81 16.26
CA LYS A 26 -0.57 0.54 16.77
C LYS A 26 -0.84 1.53 15.65
N HIS A 27 -1.97 2.24 15.73
CA HIS A 27 -2.27 3.33 14.82
C HIS A 27 -1.18 4.40 14.86
N THR A 28 -0.84 4.92 13.69
CA THR A 28 0.18 5.97 13.55
C THR A 28 -0.41 7.24 12.99
N ALA A 29 0.05 8.37 13.53
CA ALA A 29 -0.31 9.68 13.00
C ALA A 29 0.22 9.82 11.58
N ARG A 30 -0.55 10.50 10.74
CA ARG A 30 -0.16 10.85 9.38
C ARG A 30 0.88 11.97 9.41
N PRO A 31 2.02 11.79 8.74
CA PRO A 31 2.99 12.85 8.55
C PRO A 31 2.39 14.05 7.78
N ASP A 32 2.77 15.27 8.13
CA ASP A 32 2.25 16.50 7.51
C ASP A 32 2.45 16.54 5.99
N ASN A 33 3.58 16.02 5.50
CA ASN A 33 3.87 15.95 4.07
C ASN A 33 2.90 15.01 3.33
N GLU A 34 2.56 13.86 3.90
CA GLU A 34 1.54 12.95 3.35
C GLU A 34 0.14 13.57 3.41
N LYS A 35 -0.17 14.28 4.50
CA LYS A 35 -1.45 14.99 4.63
C LYS A 35 -1.59 16.05 3.54
N LYS A 36 -0.57 16.90 3.36
CA LYS A 36 -0.52 17.91 2.31
C LYS A 36 -0.62 17.31 0.90
N PHE A 37 0.10 16.21 0.64
CA PHE A 37 -0.01 15.48 -0.61
C PHE A 37 -1.46 15.04 -0.89
N MET A 38 -2.11 14.43 0.10
CA MET A 38 -3.50 13.98 -0.02
C MET A 38 -4.48 15.14 -0.17
N GLU A 39 -4.26 16.27 0.51
CA GLU A 39 -5.06 17.49 0.36
C GLU A 39 -4.94 18.06 -1.06
N THR A 40 -3.74 18.08 -1.65
CA THR A 40 -3.54 18.52 -3.04
C THR A 40 -4.30 17.62 -4.01
N VAL A 41 -4.12 16.30 -3.90
CA VAL A 41 -4.76 15.32 -4.81
C VAL A 41 -6.29 15.37 -4.68
N MET A 42 -6.80 15.26 -3.46
CA MET A 42 -8.25 15.25 -3.22
C MET A 42 -8.88 16.62 -3.51
N GLY A 43 -8.17 17.70 -3.21
CA GLY A 43 -8.58 19.07 -3.52
C GLY A 43 -8.79 19.28 -5.02
N TYR A 44 -7.88 18.78 -5.86
CA TYR A 44 -8.01 18.83 -7.31
C TYR A 44 -9.32 18.18 -7.81
N TRP A 45 -9.66 16.99 -7.31
CA TRP A 45 -10.91 16.34 -7.72
C TRP A 45 -12.15 16.99 -7.11
N ALA A 46 -12.06 17.46 -5.86
CA ALA A 46 -13.17 18.12 -5.18
C ALA A 46 -13.63 19.39 -5.89
N GLN A 47 -12.74 20.10 -6.62
CA GLN A 47 -13.10 21.27 -7.44
C GLN A 47 -14.17 20.95 -8.49
N ARG A 48 -14.30 19.68 -8.91
CA ARG A 48 -15.29 19.24 -9.92
C ARG A 48 -16.64 18.87 -9.30
N ILE A 49 -16.77 18.91 -7.98
CA ILE A 49 -17.96 18.48 -7.24
C ILE A 49 -18.51 19.68 -6.45
N PRO A 50 -19.71 20.19 -6.80
CA PRO A 50 -20.30 21.33 -6.10
C PRO A 50 -20.40 21.10 -4.59
N ASN A 51 -19.97 22.10 -3.80
CA ASN A 51 -20.03 22.09 -2.33
C ASN A 51 -19.27 20.93 -1.65
N CYS A 52 -18.33 20.29 -2.35
CA CYS A 52 -17.52 19.22 -1.78
C CYS A 52 -16.55 19.77 -0.72
N LYS A 53 -16.50 19.12 0.44
CA LYS A 53 -15.50 19.39 1.49
C LYS A 53 -14.53 18.23 1.54
N VAL A 54 -13.24 18.54 1.45
CA VAL A 54 -12.18 17.55 1.64
C VAL A 54 -11.80 17.55 3.12
N THR A 55 -11.76 16.37 3.72
CA THR A 55 -11.21 16.18 5.07
C THR A 55 -10.30 14.98 5.02
N ILE A 56 -9.06 15.17 5.47
CA ILE A 56 -8.03 14.16 5.47
C ILE A 56 -7.86 13.67 6.92
N ALA A 57 -7.98 12.35 7.13
CA ALA A 57 -7.82 11.76 8.45
C ALA A 57 -6.41 12.03 9.02
N ASP A 58 -6.34 12.33 10.32
CA ASP A 58 -5.08 12.60 11.02
C ASP A 58 -4.26 11.33 11.25
N MET A 59 -4.87 10.15 11.09
CA MET A 59 -4.19 8.86 11.21
C MET A 59 -3.93 8.25 9.83
N ASN A 60 -2.84 7.49 9.74
CA ASN A 60 -2.58 6.61 8.61
C ASN A 60 -3.54 5.43 8.62
N LYS A 61 -3.70 4.79 7.46
CA LYS A 61 -4.36 3.48 7.40
C LYS A 61 -3.47 2.46 8.13
N ASP A 62 -4.08 1.54 8.86
CA ASP A 62 -3.35 0.40 9.43
C ASP A 62 -2.93 -0.61 8.36
N ILE A 63 -3.73 -0.69 7.31
CA ILE A 63 -3.47 -1.50 6.12
C ILE A 63 -3.35 -0.56 4.93
N ASP A 64 -2.16 -0.49 4.35
CA ASP A 64 -1.89 0.34 3.18
C ASP A 64 -2.44 -0.36 1.92
N THR A 65 -2.10 -1.64 1.76
CA THR A 65 -2.57 -2.48 0.65
C THR A 65 -2.50 -3.98 1.00
N ILE A 66 -3.21 -4.79 0.22
CA ILE A 66 -3.34 -6.24 0.39
C ILE A 66 -3.00 -6.92 -0.94
N TYR A 67 -2.15 -7.95 -0.88
CA TYR A 67 -1.82 -8.82 -1.99
C TYR A 67 -2.26 -10.24 -1.68
N VAL A 68 -3.22 -10.76 -2.45
CA VAL A 68 -3.58 -12.17 -2.40
C VAL A 68 -2.71 -12.92 -3.41
N ARG A 69 -2.05 -13.99 -2.96
CA ARG A 69 -1.09 -14.76 -3.75
C ARG A 69 -1.74 -16.01 -4.35
N ASP A 70 -1.07 -16.61 -5.33
CA ASP A 70 -1.58 -17.81 -6.03
C ASP A 70 -1.77 -19.02 -5.10
N ASP A 71 -0.99 -19.10 -4.02
CA ASP A 71 -1.11 -20.13 -2.98
C ASP A 71 -2.22 -19.83 -1.95
N GLY A 72 -2.96 -18.74 -2.13
CA GLY A 72 -3.99 -18.27 -1.21
C GLY A 72 -3.47 -17.50 -0.01
N SER A 73 -2.15 -17.37 0.16
CA SER A 73 -1.59 -16.53 1.21
C SER A 73 -1.93 -15.06 1.00
N ILE A 74 -2.13 -14.34 2.09
CA ILE A 74 -2.51 -12.93 2.08
C ILE A 74 -1.34 -12.14 2.66
N TRP A 75 -0.74 -11.31 1.83
CA TRP A 75 0.37 -10.44 2.18
C TRP A 75 -0.14 -9.02 2.35
N VAL A 76 -0.05 -8.52 3.57
CA VAL A 76 -0.61 -7.23 3.95
C VAL A 76 0.54 -6.27 4.16
N LEU A 77 0.61 -5.23 3.34
CA LEU A 77 1.49 -4.10 3.61
C LEU A 77 0.83 -3.24 4.69
N SER A 78 1.33 -3.34 5.91
CA SER A 78 0.83 -2.52 7.01
C SER A 78 1.21 -1.04 6.83
N GLY A 79 0.49 -0.12 7.46
CA GLY A 79 0.74 1.32 7.36
C GLY A 79 2.17 1.71 7.77
N THR A 80 2.67 1.10 8.85
CA THR A 80 4.06 1.18 9.32
C THR A 80 5.01 0.42 8.42
N GLY A 81 4.56 -0.68 7.80
CA GLY A 81 5.37 -1.45 6.86
C GLY A 81 5.59 -0.76 5.51
N ALA A 82 4.88 0.33 5.25
CA ALA A 82 5.08 1.21 4.10
C ALA A 82 5.89 2.48 4.46
N ARG A 83 6.18 2.74 5.73
CA ARG A 83 6.70 4.04 6.20
C ARG A 83 7.91 3.85 7.12
N ASN A 84 8.79 4.85 7.16
CA ASN A 84 9.99 4.84 8.02
C ASN A 84 10.86 3.58 7.83
N LEU A 85 10.95 3.11 6.59
CA LEU A 85 11.66 1.89 6.27
C LEU A 85 13.18 2.13 6.24
N PRO A 86 13.99 1.15 6.66
CA PRO A 86 15.42 1.19 6.42
C PRO A 86 15.71 1.36 4.92
N LYS A 87 16.79 2.07 4.59
CA LYS A 87 17.22 2.24 3.20
C LYS A 87 17.38 0.87 2.52
N GLY A 88 16.82 0.73 1.32
CA GLY A 88 16.88 -0.52 0.57
C GLY A 88 15.81 -1.54 0.97
N THR A 89 14.75 -1.11 1.67
CA THR A 89 13.59 -1.96 1.98
C THR A 89 12.39 -1.55 1.12
N LEU A 90 11.81 -2.52 0.42
CA LEU A 90 10.59 -2.34 -0.38
C LEU A 90 9.34 -2.28 0.50
N GLY A 91 9.34 -2.96 1.64
CA GLY A 91 8.23 -2.95 2.58
C GLY A 91 8.32 -4.07 3.61
N VAL A 92 7.52 -3.93 4.66
CA VAL A 92 7.32 -4.95 5.69
C VAL A 92 5.87 -5.45 5.62
N PHE A 93 5.73 -6.75 5.37
CA PHE A 93 4.46 -7.40 5.08
C PHE A 93 4.10 -8.34 6.22
N ASP A 94 2.87 -8.25 6.72
CA ASP A 94 2.29 -9.31 7.53
C ASP A 94 1.73 -10.38 6.61
N VAL A 95 2.06 -11.64 6.86
CA VAL A 95 1.68 -12.78 6.02
C VAL A 95 0.68 -13.65 6.76
N PHE A 96 -0.47 -13.87 6.15
CA PHE A 96 -1.51 -14.75 6.64
C PHE A 96 -1.67 -15.95 5.70
N ASN A 97 -2.00 -17.11 6.27
CA ASN A 97 -2.36 -18.30 5.49
C ASN A 97 -3.78 -18.14 4.89
N PRO A 98 -4.22 -19.05 3.99
CA PRO A 98 -5.55 -19.00 3.37
C PRO A 98 -6.70 -18.99 4.38
N GLU A 99 -6.49 -19.58 5.56
CA GLU A 99 -7.46 -19.60 6.65
C GLU A 99 -7.60 -18.23 7.32
N GLY A 100 -6.62 -17.34 7.15
CA GLY A 100 -6.59 -16.00 7.72
C GLY A 100 -5.82 -15.91 9.04
N GLN A 101 -5.02 -16.92 9.36
CA GLN A 101 -4.16 -16.94 10.55
C GLN A 101 -2.83 -16.26 10.24
N PHE A 102 -2.37 -15.41 11.14
CA PHE A 102 -1.05 -14.78 11.03
C PHE A 102 0.05 -15.84 11.11
N VAL A 103 0.93 -15.84 10.10
CA VAL A 103 2.06 -16.78 10.02
C VAL A 103 3.35 -16.08 10.47
N LYS A 104 3.67 -14.95 9.84
CA LYS A 104 4.91 -14.21 10.08
C LYS A 104 4.88 -12.81 9.50
N THR A 105 5.92 -12.04 9.81
CA THR A 105 6.22 -10.77 9.13
C THR A 105 7.42 -10.97 8.21
N VAL A 106 7.36 -10.44 6.99
CA VAL A 106 8.41 -10.52 5.96
C VAL A 106 8.86 -9.11 5.57
N THR A 107 10.16 -8.87 5.61
CA THR A 107 10.76 -7.63 5.08
C THR A 107 11.35 -7.89 3.71
N LEU A 108 10.84 -7.23 2.68
CA LEU A 108 11.38 -7.33 1.33
C LEU A 108 12.46 -6.27 1.13
N GLN A 109 13.62 -6.69 0.63
CA GLN A 109 14.75 -5.81 0.31
C GLN A 109 14.76 -5.47 -1.18
N GLY A 110 15.11 -4.24 -1.51
CA GLY A 110 15.16 -3.72 -2.87
C GLY A 110 15.06 -2.19 -2.93
N ARG A 111 15.12 -1.66 -4.15
CA ARG A 111 14.95 -0.24 -4.46
C ARG A 111 13.47 -0.01 -4.78
N GLY A 112 12.85 0.88 -4.02
CA GLY A 112 11.48 1.32 -4.24
C GLY A 112 10.99 2.15 -3.07
N ASP A 113 9.84 2.79 -3.26
CA ASP A 113 9.07 3.52 -2.26
C ASP A 113 7.63 2.99 -2.30
N PRO A 114 7.19 2.17 -1.32
CA PRO A 114 5.87 1.56 -1.35
C PRO A 114 4.70 2.57 -1.32
N ILE A 115 4.97 3.84 -0.98
CA ILE A 115 3.95 4.90 -0.99
C ILE A 115 3.76 5.48 -2.39
N LYS A 116 4.81 5.45 -3.23
CA LYS A 116 4.83 6.10 -4.56
C LYS A 116 4.83 5.13 -5.72
N ASP A 117 5.28 3.91 -5.48
CA ASP A 117 5.47 2.89 -6.50
C ASP A 117 4.29 1.93 -6.54
N LEU A 118 4.10 1.28 -7.69
CA LEU A 118 3.17 0.17 -7.83
C LEU A 118 3.92 -1.14 -7.70
N TYR A 119 3.46 -1.98 -6.77
CA TYR A 119 3.96 -3.33 -6.60
C TYR A 119 2.99 -4.33 -7.22
N VAL A 120 3.52 -5.25 -8.01
CA VAL A 120 2.77 -6.34 -8.61
C VAL A 120 3.46 -7.66 -8.29
N PHE A 121 2.75 -8.51 -7.56
CA PHE A 121 3.19 -9.85 -7.22
C PHE A 121 2.67 -10.85 -8.25
N GLU A 122 3.55 -11.66 -8.82
CA GLU A 122 3.21 -12.72 -9.79
C GLU A 122 4.12 -13.92 -9.51
N LYS A 123 3.55 -15.04 -9.04
CA LYS A 123 4.33 -16.24 -8.67
C LYS A 123 5.54 -15.88 -7.78
N ASP A 124 6.75 -16.27 -8.16
CA ASP A 124 8.00 -15.98 -7.44
C ASP A 124 8.59 -14.60 -7.76
N ARG A 125 7.82 -13.67 -8.34
CA ARG A 125 8.28 -12.35 -8.75
C ARG A 125 7.54 -11.22 -8.06
N LEU A 126 8.28 -10.15 -7.80
CA LEU A 126 7.75 -8.84 -7.44
C LEU A 126 8.24 -7.83 -8.49
N TYR A 127 7.30 -7.20 -9.18
CA TYR A 127 7.55 -6.09 -10.07
C TYR A 127 7.29 -4.78 -9.33
N VAL A 128 8.25 -3.87 -9.40
CA VAL A 128 8.15 -2.51 -8.85
C VAL A 128 8.16 -1.53 -10.01
N VAL A 129 7.06 -0.82 -10.19
CA VAL A 129 6.94 0.27 -11.16
C VAL A 129 7.16 1.58 -10.43
N THR A 130 8.31 2.22 -10.68
CA THR A 130 8.76 3.38 -9.90
C THR A 130 7.99 4.64 -10.25
N SER A 131 7.74 5.51 -9.26
CA SER A 131 7.05 6.81 -9.46
C SER A 131 5.64 6.68 -10.05
N PHE A 132 5.01 5.51 -9.91
CA PHE A 132 3.72 5.20 -10.54
C PHE A 132 2.62 6.15 -10.09
N VAL A 133 2.50 6.41 -8.78
CA VAL A 133 1.45 7.28 -8.22
C VAL A 133 1.57 8.68 -8.80
N THR A 134 2.77 9.27 -8.77
CA THR A 134 2.99 10.63 -9.31
C THR A 134 2.68 10.68 -10.81
N ALA A 135 3.18 9.72 -11.59
CA ALA A 135 2.91 9.66 -13.02
C ALA A 135 1.41 9.52 -13.34
N ALA A 136 0.69 8.66 -12.59
CA ALA A 136 -0.74 8.47 -12.75
C ALA A 136 -1.55 9.74 -12.40
N MET A 137 -1.09 10.53 -11.42
CA MET A 137 -1.73 11.81 -11.06
C MET A 137 -1.43 12.89 -12.09
N SER A 138 -0.19 13.00 -12.57
CA SER A 138 0.18 13.92 -13.64
C SER A 138 -0.59 13.64 -14.94
N ALA A 139 -0.77 12.37 -15.30
CA ALA A 139 -1.59 11.97 -16.46
C ALA A 139 -3.07 12.37 -16.33
N GLN A 140 -3.57 12.56 -15.09
CA GLN A 140 -4.92 13.06 -14.81
C GLN A 140 -4.99 14.59 -14.72
N GLY A 141 -3.86 15.28 -14.89
CA GLY A 141 -3.76 16.73 -14.83
C GLY A 141 -3.66 17.30 -13.41
N VAL A 142 -3.34 16.49 -12.40
CA VAL A 142 -3.05 16.97 -11.05
C VAL A 142 -1.70 17.67 -11.06
N THR A 143 -1.66 18.95 -10.67
CA THR A 143 -0.43 19.77 -10.59
C THR A 143 -0.02 20.02 -9.15
N GLY A 144 1.20 20.52 -8.93
CA GLY A 144 1.70 20.86 -7.58
C GLY A 144 2.17 19.67 -6.75
N LEU A 145 2.38 18.52 -7.39
CA LEU A 145 2.99 17.32 -6.80
C LEU A 145 4.49 17.19 -7.13
N GLU A 146 5.03 18.15 -7.89
CA GLU A 146 6.41 18.15 -8.35
C GLU A 146 7.36 18.43 -7.19
N THR A 147 8.43 17.65 -7.13
CA THR A 147 9.60 17.95 -6.33
C THR A 147 10.51 18.90 -7.11
N GLU A 148 11.38 19.65 -6.43
CA GLU A 148 12.37 20.52 -7.10
C GLU A 148 13.43 19.75 -7.92
N GLU A 149 13.43 18.42 -7.84
CA GLU A 149 14.31 17.53 -8.61
C GLU A 149 13.71 17.15 -9.97
N GLU A 150 14.59 17.05 -10.98
CA GLU A 150 14.22 16.57 -12.32
C GLU A 150 13.64 15.15 -12.23
N PRO A 151 12.46 14.89 -12.81
CA PRO A 151 11.79 13.61 -12.62
C PRO A 151 12.59 12.48 -13.27
N GLU A 152 13.03 11.50 -12.45
CA GLU A 152 13.58 10.26 -13.00
C GLU A 152 12.50 9.53 -13.83
N PRO A 153 12.85 8.98 -15.00
CA PRO A 153 11.91 8.21 -15.80
C PRO A 153 11.40 7.00 -15.02
N MET A 154 10.11 6.70 -15.19
CA MET A 154 9.49 5.48 -14.66
C MET A 154 10.26 4.25 -15.14
N ALA A 155 10.60 3.37 -14.20
CA ALA A 155 11.29 2.12 -14.45
C ALA A 155 10.46 0.95 -13.92
N VAL A 156 10.64 -0.22 -14.54
CA VAL A 156 10.10 -1.49 -14.01
C VAL A 156 11.28 -2.33 -13.51
N ILE A 157 11.31 -2.59 -12.21
CA ILE A 157 12.32 -3.43 -11.58
C ILE A 157 11.68 -4.78 -11.26
N CYS A 158 12.30 -5.87 -11.70
CA CYS A 158 11.83 -7.23 -11.41
C CYS A 158 12.74 -7.88 -10.36
N TYR A 159 12.16 -8.23 -9.22
CA TYR A 159 12.79 -9.00 -8.17
C TYR A 159 12.35 -10.45 -8.24
N LYS A 160 13.29 -11.37 -7.99
CA LYS A 160 12.97 -12.77 -7.67
C LYS A 160 12.82 -12.89 -6.16
N LEU A 161 11.71 -13.45 -5.71
CA LEU A 161 11.46 -13.78 -4.32
C LEU A 161 12.13 -15.12 -4.01
N GLU A 162 12.86 -15.18 -2.91
CA GLU A 162 13.59 -16.38 -2.50
C GLU A 162 13.22 -16.79 -1.08
N GLY A 163 13.37 -18.09 -0.79
CA GLY A 163 13.15 -18.69 0.52
C GLY A 163 11.74 -18.44 1.07
N ASP A 164 11.70 -17.93 2.30
CA ASP A 164 10.50 -17.64 3.07
C ASP A 164 9.52 -16.67 2.42
N ALA A 165 9.90 -16.02 1.32
CA ALA A 165 9.07 -15.10 0.55
C ALA A 165 8.26 -15.76 -0.58
N ILE A 166 8.36 -17.09 -0.75
CA ILE A 166 7.71 -17.82 -1.85
C ILE A 166 6.37 -18.45 -1.43
N ALA A 167 6.20 -18.85 -0.15
CA ALA A 167 4.97 -19.47 0.32
C ALA A 167 4.74 -19.26 1.81
N ALA A 168 3.48 -19.04 2.20
CA ALA A 168 3.04 -19.18 3.58
C ALA A 168 2.52 -20.62 3.76
N ARG A 169 3.42 -21.57 4.06
CA ARG A 169 3.01 -22.89 4.53
C ARG A 169 2.71 -22.86 6.02
#